data_AF-A0A9D2MSN8-F1
#
_entry.id   AF-A0A9D2MSN8-F1
#
_cell.length_a   1.000
_cell.length_b   1.000
_cell.length_c   1.000
_cell.angle_alpha   90.00
_cell.angle_beta   90.00
_cell.angle_gamma   90.00
#
_symmetry.space_group_name_H-M   'P 1'
#
loop_
_entity.id
_entity.type
_entity.pdbx_description
1 polymer ?
#
loop_
_entity_poly.entity_id
_entity_poly.type
_entity_poly.pdbx_seq_one_letter_code
_entity_poly.pdbx_strand_id
1 'polypeptide(L)'
;MIYSEEYKEHIEYTFAAFCKVVLRNAAISAYRDFGRKQQREISLEYLMSETSFEAFTTDTYFEQYDQPTVFVVKGQKIVVASKRLANALSKLTEQRRNILFLYFFFGYTDAQIGKEYGRNRSTANYWKLAALKQLRKEMERLEHEE
;
A
#
# COMPACT_ATOMS: atom_id res chain seq x y z
N MET A 1 51.83 7.40 -49.88
CA MET A 1 52.01 5.95 -49.74
C MET A 1 50.79 5.29 -50.37
N ILE A 2 50.95 4.64 -51.53
CA ILE A 2 49.83 3.99 -52.21
C ILE A 2 49.81 2.55 -51.69
N TYR A 3 48.73 2.18 -50.99
CA TYR A 3 48.53 0.81 -50.52
C TYR A 3 48.32 -0.13 -51.71
N SER A 4 48.93 -1.32 -51.66
CA SER A 4 48.70 -2.37 -52.66
C SER A 4 47.24 -2.83 -52.61
N GLU A 5 46.76 -3.32 -53.74
CA GLU A 5 45.39 -3.82 -53.88
C GLU A 5 45.12 -5.00 -52.93
N GLU A 6 46.07 -5.93 -52.85
CA GLU A 6 46.06 -7.07 -51.91
C GLU A 6 45.92 -6.64 -50.44
N TYR A 7 46.55 -5.52 -50.05
CA TYR A 7 46.47 -5.01 -48.67
C TYR A 7 45.08 -4.42 -48.38
N LYS A 8 44.46 -3.75 -49.36
CA LYS A 8 43.10 -3.23 -49.23
C LYS A 8 42.09 -4.37 -49.12
N GLU A 9 42.21 -5.38 -49.98
CA GLU A 9 41.35 -6.57 -49.92
C GLU A 9 41.47 -7.29 -48.58
N HIS A 10 42.69 -7.44 -48.04
CA HIS A 10 42.89 -8.03 -46.72
C HIS A 10 42.15 -7.27 -45.61
N ILE A 11 42.18 -5.93 -45.63
CA ILE A 11 41.44 -5.10 -44.68
C ILE A 11 39.93 -5.29 -44.84
N GLU A 12 39.42 -5.33 -46.06
CA GLU A 12 37.99 -5.54 -46.33
C GLU A 12 37.51 -6.91 -45.83
N TYR A 13 38.25 -7.98 -46.11
CA TYR A 13 37.91 -9.32 -45.65
C TYR A 13 37.98 -9.46 -44.12
N THR A 14 39.00 -8.87 -43.49
CA THR A 14 39.13 -8.90 -42.02
C THR A 14 38.01 -8.11 -41.34
N PHE A 15 37.64 -6.96 -41.89
CA PHE A 15 36.50 -6.18 -41.40
C PHE A 15 35.18 -6.93 -41.60
N ALA A 16 34.96 -7.53 -42.77
CA ALA A 16 33.76 -8.32 -43.04
C ALA A 16 33.65 -9.54 -42.10
N ALA A 17 34.76 -10.22 -41.83
CA ALA A 17 34.81 -11.31 -40.86
C ALA A 17 34.48 -10.82 -39.45
N PHE A 18 35.04 -9.69 -39.02
CA PHE A 18 34.72 -9.06 -37.75
C PHE A 18 33.22 -8.75 -37.61
N CYS A 19 32.62 -8.08 -38.62
CA CYS A 19 31.19 -7.77 -38.61
C CYS A 19 30.31 -9.03 -38.50
N LYS A 20 30.65 -10.09 -39.24
CA LYS A 20 29.92 -11.37 -39.18
C LYS A 20 29.98 -11.99 -37.78
N VAL A 21 31.14 -11.96 -37.13
CA VAL A 21 31.30 -12.48 -35.76
C VAL A 21 30.49 -11.66 -34.75
N VAL A 22 30.53 -10.33 -34.85
CA VAL A 22 29.76 -9.44 -33.97
C VAL A 22 28.26 -9.70 -34.10
N LEU A 23 27.73 -9.76 -35.33
CA LEU A 23 26.32 -10.04 -35.58
C LEU A 23 25.89 -11.40 -35.04
N ARG A 24 26.71 -12.43 -35.26
CA ARG A 24 26.45 -13.78 -34.73
C ARG A 24 26.37 -13.79 -33.21
N ASN A 25 27.33 -13.14 -32.54
CA ASN A 25 27.35 -13.07 -31.09
C ASN A 25 26.20 -12.25 -30.52
N ALA A 26 25.83 -11.14 -31.18
CA ALA A 26 24.68 -10.33 -30.80
C ALA A 26 23.38 -11.15 -30.88
N ALA A 27 23.20 -11.92 -31.97
CA ALA A 27 22.05 -12.81 -32.11
C ALA A 27 22.01 -13.88 -31.01
N ILE A 28 23.14 -14.53 -30.70
CA ILE A 28 23.23 -15.53 -29.63
C ILE A 28 22.84 -14.92 -28.28
N SER A 29 23.33 -13.72 -27.96
CA SER A 29 22.97 -13.01 -26.73
C SER A 29 21.48 -12.69 -26.67
N ALA A 30 20.89 -12.20 -27.76
CA ALA A 30 19.45 -11.93 -27.83
C ALA A 30 18.63 -13.20 -27.57
N TYR A 31 18.96 -14.33 -28.21
CA TYR A 31 18.26 -15.60 -27.97
C TYR A 31 18.38 -16.09 -26.52
N ARG A 32 19.55 -15.92 -25.89
CA ARG A 32 19.73 -16.26 -24.48
C ARG A 32 18.86 -15.40 -23.57
N ASP A 33 18.76 -14.10 -23.86
CA ASP A 33 17.93 -13.19 -23.06
C ASP A 33 16.43 -13.45 -23.26
N PHE A 34 15.99 -13.78 -24.47
CA PHE A 34 14.63 -14.26 -24.72
C PHE A 34 14.31 -15.52 -23.91
N GLY A 35 15.22 -16.50 -23.88
CA GLY A 35 15.03 -17.71 -23.07
C GLY A 35 14.94 -17.44 -21.57
N ARG A 36 15.76 -16.51 -21.04
CA ARG A 36 15.69 -16.09 -19.64
C ARG A 36 14.38 -15.39 -19.28
N LYS A 37 13.87 -14.55 -20.18
CA LYS A 37 12.57 -13.87 -20.01
C LYS A 37 11.43 -14.88 -20.00
N GLN A 38 11.42 -15.79 -20.96
CA GLN A 38 10.37 -16.82 -21.07
C GLN A 38 10.29 -17.74 -19.85
N GLN A 39 11.40 -18.00 -19.14
CA GLN A 39 11.38 -18.79 -17.90
C GLN A 39 10.76 -18.04 -16.70
N ARG A 40 10.65 -16.70 -16.77
CA ARG A 40 10.14 -15.85 -15.68
C ARG A 40 8.77 -15.23 -16.00
N GLU A 41 8.45 -15.10 -17.28
CA GLU A 41 7.21 -14.50 -17.76
C GLU A 41 6.12 -15.59 -17.90
N ILE A 42 4.92 -15.27 -17.43
CA ILE A 42 3.73 -16.10 -17.55
C ILE A 42 2.75 -15.37 -18.46
N SER A 43 2.05 -16.10 -19.33
CA SER A 43 1.06 -15.50 -20.23
C SER A 43 -0.08 -14.88 -19.43
N LEU A 44 -0.48 -13.66 -19.80
CA LEU A 44 -1.62 -12.98 -19.22
C LEU A 44 -2.92 -13.77 -19.49
N GLU A 45 -3.03 -14.40 -20.66
CA GLU A 45 -4.16 -15.25 -21.01
C GLU A 45 -4.26 -16.48 -20.09
N TYR A 46 -3.13 -17.10 -19.78
CA TYR A 46 -3.06 -18.21 -18.82
C TYR A 46 -3.45 -17.76 -17.40
N LEU A 47 -2.99 -16.58 -16.96
CA LEU A 47 -3.37 -16.02 -15.67
C LEU A 47 -4.89 -15.74 -15.59
N MET A 48 -5.49 -15.25 -16.67
CA MET A 48 -6.94 -14.98 -16.70
C MET A 48 -7.81 -16.24 -16.79
N SER A 49 -7.30 -17.33 -17.37
CA SER A 49 -8.07 -18.57 -17.55
C SER A 49 -7.97 -19.53 -16.36
N GLU A 50 -6.78 -19.67 -15.75
CA GLU A 50 -6.52 -20.70 -14.73
C GLU A 50 -6.69 -20.17 -13.30
N THR A 51 -6.47 -18.87 -13.09
CA THR A 51 -6.68 -18.21 -11.80
C THR A 51 -7.86 -17.26 -11.89
N SER A 52 -8.70 -17.19 -10.84
CA SER A 52 -9.65 -16.10 -10.63
C SER A 52 -8.90 -14.81 -10.25
N PHE A 53 -7.89 -14.46 -11.04
CA PHE A 53 -7.05 -13.30 -10.83
C PHE A 53 -7.91 -12.08 -11.16
N GLU A 54 -8.42 -11.42 -10.12
CA GLU A 54 -8.92 -10.06 -10.26
C GLU A 54 -7.73 -9.20 -10.70
N ALA A 55 -7.68 -8.89 -12.00
CA ALA A 55 -6.61 -8.09 -12.62
C ALA A 55 -6.55 -6.65 -12.09
N PHE A 56 -7.40 -6.32 -11.14
CA PHE A 56 -7.49 -5.06 -10.43
C PHE A 56 -7.78 -5.35 -8.96
N THR A 57 -7.16 -4.56 -8.09
CA THR A 57 -7.68 -4.34 -6.74
C THR A 57 -8.49 -3.06 -6.79
N THR A 58 -9.73 -3.09 -6.33
CA THR A 58 -10.47 -1.84 -6.14
C THR A 58 -10.06 -1.30 -4.79
N ASP A 59 -9.54 -0.07 -4.76
CA ASP A 59 -9.25 0.60 -3.49
C ASP A 59 -10.60 0.72 -2.74
N THR A 60 -10.69 0.11 -1.54
CA THR A 60 -11.92 0.09 -0.73
C THR A 60 -12.34 1.47 -0.24
N TYR A 61 -11.56 2.50 -0.58
CA TYR A 61 -11.84 3.91 -0.33
C TYR A 61 -13.22 4.37 -0.83
N PHE A 62 -13.76 3.75 -1.88
CA PHE A 62 -15.07 4.10 -2.46
C PHE A 62 -16.23 3.21 -2.03
N GLU A 63 -16.03 2.32 -1.05
CA GLU A 63 -17.16 1.61 -0.44
C GLU A 63 -18.14 2.65 0.09
N GLN A 64 -19.34 2.66 -0.48
CA GLN A 64 -20.43 3.51 -0.01
C GLN A 64 -20.81 3.01 1.38
N TYR A 65 -20.32 3.69 2.41
CA TYR A 65 -20.73 3.41 3.76
C TYR A 65 -22.19 3.83 3.92
N ASP A 66 -23.10 2.86 3.74
CA ASP A 66 -24.55 3.09 3.63
C ASP A 66 -25.18 3.83 4.83
N GLN A 67 -24.50 3.89 5.99
CA GLN A 67 -25.04 4.51 7.21
C GLN A 67 -23.94 5.16 8.07
N PRO A 68 -23.53 6.41 7.79
CA PRO A 68 -22.57 7.12 8.64
C PRO A 68 -23.19 7.43 10.01
N THR A 69 -22.45 7.15 11.09
CA THR A 69 -22.87 7.46 12.46
C THR A 69 -22.29 8.78 12.92
N VAL A 70 -23.10 9.62 13.55
CA VAL A 70 -22.68 10.95 14.02
C VAL A 70 -22.50 10.96 15.53
N PHE A 71 -21.33 11.37 15.99
CA PHE A 71 -21.04 11.64 17.40
C PHE A 71 -20.94 13.14 17.64
N VAL A 72 -21.53 13.64 18.72
CA VAL A 72 -21.44 15.05 19.11
C VAL A 72 -20.48 15.20 20.28
N VAL A 73 -19.40 15.94 20.08
CA VAL A 73 -18.40 16.23 21.12
C VAL A 73 -18.12 17.72 21.12
N LYS A 74 -18.22 18.38 22.29
CA LYS A 74 -18.06 19.84 22.43
C LYS A 74 -18.89 20.66 21.41
N GLY A 75 -20.08 20.18 21.07
CA GLY A 75 -20.98 20.83 20.10
C GLY A 75 -20.60 20.65 18.64
N GLN A 76 -19.49 19.96 18.31
CA GLN A 76 -19.13 19.62 16.94
C GLN A 76 -19.56 18.19 16.59
N LYS A 77 -19.99 17.99 15.34
CA LYS A 77 -20.43 16.70 14.81
C LYS A 77 -19.25 16.00 14.14
N ILE A 78 -18.92 14.80 14.63
CA ILE A 78 -17.92 13.91 14.03
C ILE A 78 -18.67 12.79 13.31
N VAL A 79 -18.45 12.69 12.00
CA VAL A 79 -19.09 11.69 11.15
C VAL A 79 -18.13 10.51 10.99
N VAL A 80 -18.56 9.33 11.44
CA VAL A 80 -17.82 8.07 11.27
C VAL A 80 -18.51 7.27 10.19
N ALA A 81 -17.87 7.17 9.03
CA ALA A 81 -18.41 6.48 7.87
C ALA A 81 -18.44 4.95 8.09
N SER A 82 -17.33 4.36 8.55
CA SER A 82 -17.27 2.91 8.82
C SER A 82 -18.25 2.48 9.91
N LYS A 83 -19.26 1.68 9.55
CA LYS A 83 -20.24 1.08 10.46
C LYS A 83 -19.56 0.27 11.57
N ARG A 84 -18.53 -0.51 11.20
CA ARG A 84 -17.75 -1.34 12.13
C ARG A 84 -17.08 -0.47 13.20
N LEU A 85 -16.41 0.61 12.78
CA LEU A 85 -15.77 1.55 13.71
C LEU A 85 -16.80 2.28 14.58
N ALA A 86 -17.92 2.71 13.99
CA ALA A 86 -19.00 3.38 14.73
C ALA A 86 -19.60 2.49 15.82
N ASN A 87 -19.82 1.20 15.53
CA ASN A 87 -20.29 0.22 16.50
C ASN A 87 -19.30 0.03 17.64
N ALA A 88 -18.01 -0.14 17.33
CA ALA A 88 -16.97 -0.31 18.34
C ALA A 88 -16.85 0.94 19.24
N LEU A 89 -16.88 2.15 18.65
CA LEU A 89 -16.89 3.41 19.40
C LEU A 89 -18.13 3.58 20.28
N SER A 90 -19.28 3.05 19.86
CA SER A 90 -20.52 3.11 20.65
C SER A 90 -20.50 2.18 21.87
N LYS A 91 -19.69 1.12 21.85
CA LYS A 91 -19.46 0.24 23.01
C LYS A 91 -18.49 0.82 24.04
N LEU A 92 -17.75 1.87 23.70
CA LEU A 92 -16.90 2.59 24.65
C LEU A 92 -17.76 3.50 25.55
N THR A 93 -17.28 3.74 26.77
CA THR A 93 -17.89 4.78 27.62
C THR A 93 -17.71 6.15 26.99
N GLU A 94 -18.66 7.06 27.23
CA GLU A 94 -18.64 8.41 26.67
C GLU A 94 -17.32 9.13 26.95
N GLN A 95 -16.80 9.04 28.18
CA GLN A 95 -15.51 9.62 28.54
C GLN A 95 -14.36 9.06 27.69
N ARG A 96 -14.27 7.74 27.53
CA ARG A 96 -13.20 7.10 26.74
C ARG A 96 -13.27 7.50 25.28
N ARG A 97 -14.49 7.51 24.74
CA ARG A 97 -14.77 7.94 23.37
C ARG A 97 -14.40 9.42 23.15
N ASN A 98 -14.79 10.30 24.06
CA ASN A 98 -14.49 11.73 23.96
C ASN A 98 -12.98 12.01 24.03
N ILE A 99 -12.22 11.27 24.84
CA ILE A 99 -10.76 11.38 24.88
C ILE A 99 -10.12 11.04 23.53
N LEU A 100 -10.60 9.99 22.85
CA LEU A 100 -10.12 9.65 21.51
C LEU A 100 -10.47 10.75 20.52
N PHE A 101 -11.70 11.27 20.55
CA PHE A 101 -12.10 12.35 19.67
C PHE A 101 -11.28 13.62 19.90
N LEU A 102 -11.08 14.03 21.15
CA LEU A 102 -10.25 15.18 21.50
C LEU A 102 -8.82 15.04 20.95
N TYR A 103 -8.22 13.85 21.09
CA TYR A 103 -6.86 13.61 20.64
C TYR A 103 -6.74 13.56 19.10
N PHE A 104 -7.57 12.76 18.43
CA PHE A 104 -7.43 12.49 16.99
C PHE A 104 -8.09 13.54 16.09
N PHE A 105 -9.23 14.10 16.51
CA PHE A 105 -10.02 15.01 15.66
C PHE A 105 -9.86 16.49 16.05
N PHE A 106 -9.74 16.79 17.35
CA PHE A 106 -9.57 18.17 17.81
C PHE A 106 -8.10 18.57 18.00
N GLY A 107 -7.15 17.64 17.84
CA GLY A 107 -5.72 17.91 17.98
C GLY A 107 -5.26 18.25 19.41
N TYR A 108 -6.03 17.85 20.43
CA TYR A 108 -5.65 18.11 21.82
C TYR A 108 -4.48 17.23 22.23
N THR A 109 -3.50 17.83 22.90
CA THR A 109 -2.43 17.10 23.58
C THR A 109 -2.94 16.45 24.86
N ASP A 110 -2.26 15.40 25.34
CA ASP A 110 -2.61 14.74 26.61
C ASP A 110 -2.65 15.73 27.80
N ALA A 111 -1.83 16.79 27.75
CA ALA A 111 -1.84 17.83 28.79
C ALA A 111 -3.10 18.70 28.72
N GLN A 112 -3.56 19.06 27.52
CA GLN A 112 -4.82 19.79 27.32
C GLN A 112 -6.03 18.93 27.68
N ILE A 113 -6.03 17.64 27.33
CA ILE A 113 -7.07 16.69 27.74
C ILE A 113 -7.10 16.56 29.27
N GLY A 114 -5.93 16.44 29.91
CA GLY A 114 -5.84 16.44 31.37
C GLY A 114 -6.48 17.69 31.96
N LYS A 115 -6.12 18.88 31.48
CA LYS A 115 -6.70 20.16 31.93
C LYS A 115 -8.22 20.20 31.75
N GLU A 116 -8.75 19.74 30.62
CA GLU A 116 -10.19 19.68 30.34
C GLU A 116 -10.94 18.84 31.40
N TYR A 117 -10.35 17.74 31.84
CA TYR A 117 -10.93 16.83 32.84
C TYR A 117 -10.44 17.08 34.28
N GLY A 118 -9.69 18.17 34.54
CA GLY A 118 -9.12 18.46 35.85
C GLY A 118 -8.11 17.42 36.35
N ARG A 119 -7.40 16.75 35.44
CA ARG A 119 -6.39 15.71 35.73
C ARG A 119 -5.01 16.07 35.19
N ASN A 120 -4.01 15.34 35.65
CA ASN A 120 -2.65 15.47 35.13
C ASN A 120 -2.54 14.84 33.72
N ARG A 121 -1.44 15.17 33.02
CA ARG A 121 -1.12 14.63 31.69
C ARG A 121 -1.04 13.10 31.68
N SER A 122 -0.44 12.49 32.71
CA SER A 122 -0.22 11.04 32.76
C SER A 122 -1.53 10.25 32.87
N THR A 123 -2.49 10.73 33.65
CA THR A 123 -3.84 10.18 33.73
C THR A 123 -4.58 10.29 32.40
N ALA A 124 -4.48 11.43 31.71
CA ALA A 124 -5.07 11.59 30.38
C ALA A 124 -4.46 10.61 29.36
N ASN A 125 -3.14 10.46 29.35
CA ASN A 125 -2.47 9.49 28.49
C ASN A 125 -2.88 8.04 28.84
N TYR A 126 -2.97 7.71 30.12
CA TYR A 126 -3.46 6.39 30.57
C TYR A 126 -4.89 6.13 30.07
N TRP A 127 -5.80 7.10 30.20
CA TRP A 127 -7.17 6.97 29.70
C TRP A 127 -7.22 6.80 28.19
N LYS A 128 -6.40 7.54 27.43
CA LYS A 128 -6.26 7.38 25.97
C LYS A 128 -5.81 5.97 25.61
N LEU A 129 -4.75 5.47 26.24
CA LEU A 129 -4.23 4.12 26.00
C LEU A 129 -5.25 3.04 26.38
N ALA A 130 -5.96 3.22 27.51
CA ALA A 130 -7.02 2.31 27.93
C ALA A 130 -8.21 2.31 26.96
N ALA A 131 -8.60 3.49 26.44
CA ALA A 131 -9.64 3.62 25.43
C ALA A 131 -9.23 2.93 24.12
N LEU A 132 -8.00 3.12 23.65
CA LEU A 132 -7.47 2.45 22.45
C LEU A 132 -7.42 0.92 22.63
N LYS A 133 -6.97 0.44 23.80
CA LYS A 133 -6.94 -0.99 24.10
C LYS A 133 -8.34 -1.61 24.07
N GLN A 134 -9.34 -0.92 24.62
CA GLN A 134 -10.72 -1.39 24.55
C GLN A 134 -11.27 -1.32 23.13
N LEU A 135 -11.02 -0.24 22.40
CA LEU A 135 -11.47 -0.09 21.02
C LEU A 135 -10.92 -1.23 20.13
N ARG A 136 -9.63 -1.55 20.28
CA ARG A 136 -9.01 -2.68 19.59
C ARG A 136 -9.72 -4.00 19.91
N LYS A 137 -9.98 -4.28 21.19
CA LYS A 137 -10.69 -5.50 21.61
C LYS A 137 -12.10 -5.60 21.01
N GLU A 138 -12.83 -4.49 20.96
CA GLU A 138 -14.17 -4.47 20.35
C GLU A 138 -14.11 -4.60 18.83
N MET A 139 -13.09 -4.04 18.18
CA MET A 139 -12.87 -4.18 16.74
C MET A 139 -12.47 -5.60 16.35
N GLU A 140 -11.63 -6.29 17.13
CA GLU A 140 -11.22 -7.69 16.92
C GLU A 140 -12.41 -8.65 17.15
N ARG A 141 -13.25 -8.40 18.16
CA ARG A 141 -14.47 -9.20 18.39
C ARG A 141 -15.42 -9.19 17.19
N LEU A 142 -15.58 -8.03 16.56
CA LEU A 142 -16.45 -7.87 15.41
C LEU A 142 -15.90 -8.60 14.16
N GLU A 143 -14.61 -8.98 14.10
CA GLU A 143 -14.06 -9.80 13.01
C GLU A 143 -14.47 -11.28 13.10
N HIS A 144 -14.87 -11.74 14.29
CA HIS A 144 -15.27 -13.12 14.53
C HIS A 144 -16.79 -13.33 14.49
N GLU A 145 -17.55 -12.24 14.37
CA GLU A 145 -19.02 -12.25 14.29
C GLU A 145 -19.54 -12.01 12.86
N GLU A 146 -18.66 -11.68 11.91
CA GLU A 146 -18.89 -11.61 10.46
C GLU A 146 -18.45 -12.92 9.78
#